data_AF-A0A0A9WKX0-F1
#
_entry.id   AF-A0A0A9WKX0-F1
#
_cell.length_a   1.000
_cell.length_b   1.000
_cell.length_c   1.000
_cell.angle_alpha   90.00
_cell.angle_beta   90.00
_cell.angle_gamma   90.00
#
_symmetry.space_group_name_H-M   'P 1'
#
loop_
_entity.id
_entity.type
_entity.pdbx_description
1 polymer ?
#
loop_
_entity_poly.entity_id
_entity_poly.type
_entity_poly.pdbx_seq_one_letter_code
_entity_poly.pdbx_strand_id
1 'polypeptide(L)'
;MYPDNIHPYFDSIFTPASLFLFCGLCNLVYCIADNTDGRLARRDCKTSAIGEYLDHGLDCVTSLLSTCVACLVFSVSTANMAVAVVMVGIVTVLSHTLHV
;
A
#
# COMPACT_ATOMS: atom_id res chain seq x y z
N MET A 1 -10.37 -33.91 -9.08
CA MET A 1 -9.72 -33.93 -7.76
C MET A 1 -9.04 -32.58 -7.62
N TYR A 2 -9.74 -31.61 -7.06
CA TYR A 2 -9.22 -30.27 -6.82
C TYR A 2 -8.28 -30.37 -5.62
N PRO A 3 -7.09 -29.75 -5.63
CA PRO A 3 -6.23 -29.77 -4.45
C PRO A 3 -6.86 -28.85 -3.39
N ASP A 4 -7.79 -29.39 -2.62
CA ASP A 4 -8.17 -28.82 -1.33
C ASP A 4 -6.98 -29.02 -0.39
N ASN A 5 -6.71 -28.04 0.47
CA ASN A 5 -5.69 -28.03 1.52
C ASN A 5 -4.34 -27.35 1.20
N ILE A 6 -4.35 -26.24 0.47
CA ILE A 6 -3.33 -25.19 0.74
C ILE A 6 -3.83 -24.42 1.97
N HIS A 7 -3.72 -25.01 3.16
CA HIS A 7 -3.96 -24.27 4.40
C HIS A 7 -2.77 -23.32 4.57
N PRO A 8 -2.96 -21.99 4.50
CA PRO A 8 -1.84 -21.08 4.70
C PRO A 8 -1.29 -21.32 6.10
N TYR A 9 0.01 -21.62 6.22
CA TYR A 9 0.67 -21.91 7.50
C TYR A 9 0.48 -20.78 8.54
N PHE A 10 0.18 -19.57 8.08
CA PHE A 10 -0.04 -18.39 8.91
C PHE A 10 -1.40 -18.36 9.62
N ASP A 11 -2.42 -19.10 9.16
CA ASP A 11 -3.74 -19.13 9.81
C ASP A 11 -3.71 -19.75 11.21
N SER A 12 -2.72 -20.61 11.48
CA SER A 12 -2.58 -21.25 12.80
C SER A 12 -1.96 -20.34 13.85
N ILE A 13 -1.28 -19.25 13.45
CA ILE A 13 -0.55 -18.36 14.35
C ILE A 13 -1.25 -17.00 14.46
N PHE A 14 -1.83 -16.51 13.35
CA PHE A 14 -2.43 -15.19 13.29
C PHE A 14 -3.89 -15.26 12.87
N THR A 15 -4.75 -14.69 13.71
CA THR A 15 -6.16 -14.47 13.34
C THR A 15 -6.26 -13.42 12.22
N PRO A 16 -7.27 -13.47 11.35
CA PRO A 16 -7.48 -12.46 10.31
C PRO A 16 -7.54 -11.03 10.86
N ALA A 17 -8.18 -10.83 12.02
CA ALA A 17 -8.23 -9.54 12.69
C ALA A 17 -6.83 -9.04 13.11
N SER A 18 -5.98 -9.92 13.65
CA SER A 18 -4.60 -9.56 13.99
C SER A 18 -3.75 -9.22 12.76
N LEU A 19 -3.98 -9.87 11.61
CA LEU A 19 -3.30 -9.54 10.36
C LEU A 19 -3.72 -8.16 9.83
N PHE A 20 -5.00 -7.82 9.90
CA PHE A 20 -5.47 -6.48 9.52
C PHE A 20 -4.93 -5.39 10.44
N LEU A 21 -4.90 -5.63 11.76
CA LEU A 21 -4.30 -4.70 12.71
C LEU A 21 -2.80 -4.53 12.48
N PHE A 22 -2.09 -5.62 12.22
CA PHE A 22 -0.67 -5.58 11.89
C PHE A 22 -0.41 -4.81 10.59
N CYS A 23 -1.21 -5.06 9.55
CA CYS A 23 -1.15 -4.32 8.29
C CYS A 23 -1.40 -2.82 8.49
N GLY A 24 -2.43 -2.45 9.26
CA GLY A 24 -2.71 -1.05 9.61
C GLY A 24 -1.56 -0.39 10.38
N LEU A 25 -0.95 -1.11 11.32
CA LEU A 25 0.23 -0.63 12.06
C LEU A 25 1.44 -0.45 11.14
N CYS A 26 1.71 -1.39 10.24
CA CYS A 26 2.78 -1.27 9.24
C CYS A 26 2.54 -0.05 8.33
N ASN A 27 1.31 0.17 7.85
CA ASN A 27 0.97 1.35 7.07
C ASN A 27 1.16 2.65 7.86
N LEU A 28 0.82 2.67 9.15
CA LEU A 28 1.07 3.84 10.01
C LEU A 28 2.57 4.13 10.13
N VAL A 29 3.38 3.12 10.39
CA VAL A 29 4.84 3.26 10.47
C VAL A 29 5.41 3.73 9.13
N TYR A 30 4.90 3.20 8.03
CA TYR A 30 5.25 3.62 6.69
C TYR A 30 4.98 5.12 6.48
N CYS A 31 3.74 5.59 6.73
CA CYS A 31 3.40 7.00 6.58
C CYS A 31 4.27 7.93 7.45
N ILE A 32 4.65 7.48 8.65
CA ILE A 32 5.54 8.25 9.53
C ILE A 32 6.94 8.35 8.91
N ALA A 33 7.46 7.26 8.35
CA ALA A 33 8.78 7.22 7.72
C ALA A 33 8.83 8.12 6.47
N ASP A 34 7.83 8.01 5.61
CA ASP A 34 7.60 8.77 4.37
C ASP A 34 7.46 10.29 4.61
N ASN A 35 6.83 10.70 5.70
CA ASN A 35 6.82 12.13 6.06
C ASN A 35 8.14 12.60 6.70
N THR A 36 8.96 11.67 7.17
CA THR A 36 10.18 11.98 7.93
C THR A 36 11.40 12.13 7.02
N ASP A 37 11.54 11.31 5.98
CA ASP A 37 12.67 11.39 5.04
C ASP A 37 12.65 12.68 4.19
N GLY A 38 11.50 13.08 3.65
CA GLY A 38 11.34 14.35 2.93
C GLY A 38 11.60 15.57 3.84
N ARG A 39 11.20 15.49 5.12
CA ARG A 39 11.51 16.52 6.11
C ARG A 39 13.00 16.59 6.45
N LEU A 40 13.66 15.44 6.61
CA LEU A 40 15.10 15.35 6.87
C LEU A 40 15.91 15.85 5.66
N ALA A 41 15.52 15.48 4.44
CA ALA A 41 16.18 15.92 3.21
C ALA A 41 16.12 17.45 3.04
N ARG A 42 14.97 18.07 3.34
CA ARG A 42 14.84 19.54 3.34
C ARG A 42 15.68 20.20 4.42
N ARG A 43 15.74 19.64 5.63
CA ARG A 43 16.56 20.16 6.75
C ARG A 43 18.04 20.10 6.44
N ASP A 44 18.49 19.00 5.84
CA ASP A 44 19.91 18.76 5.56
C ASP A 44 20.32 19.32 4.18
N CYS A 45 19.41 20.00 3.46
CA CYS A 45 19.61 20.51 2.10
C CYS A 45 20.09 19.43 1.10
N LYS A 46 19.67 18.18 1.30
CA LYS A 46 20.04 17.00 0.49
C LYS A 46 18.83 16.45 -0.28
N THR A 47 18.08 17.32 -0.96
CA THR A 47 17.00 16.90 -1.85
C THR A 47 17.59 16.30 -3.13
N SER A 48 17.08 15.15 -3.56
CA SER A 48 17.53 14.47 -4.78
C SER A 48 16.33 14.02 -5.59
N ALA A 49 16.40 14.18 -6.92
CA ALA A 49 15.37 13.74 -7.84
C ALA A 49 15.12 12.21 -7.77
N ILE A 50 16.14 11.43 -7.40
CA ILE A 50 15.98 9.98 -7.20
C ILE A 50 15.17 9.67 -5.93
N GLY A 51 15.33 10.49 -4.89
CA GLY A 51 14.62 10.33 -3.62
C GLY A 51 13.15 10.69 -3.80
N GLU A 52 12.87 11.78 -4.50
CA GLU A 52 11.52 12.22 -4.85
C GLU A 52 10.79 11.21 -5.75
N TYR A 53 11.46 10.61 -6.74
CA TYR A 53 10.87 9.53 -7.54
C TYR A 53 10.56 8.29 -6.70
N LEU A 54 11.41 7.97 -5.73
CA LEU A 54 11.22 6.81 -4.87
C LEU A 54 10.08 7.03 -3.87
N ASP A 55 9.99 8.21 -3.27
CA ASP A 55 8.91 8.67 -2.39
C ASP A 55 7.54 8.51 -3.09
N HIS A 56 7.40 9.10 -4.29
CA HIS A 56 6.20 8.99 -5.10
C HIS A 56 5.86 7.55 -5.55
N GLY A 57 6.87 6.77 -5.92
CA GLY A 57 6.68 5.37 -6.30
C GLY A 57 6.17 4.51 -5.15
N LEU A 58 6.69 4.76 -3.95
CA LEU A 58 6.36 4.00 -2.75
C LEU A 58 5.00 4.41 -2.17
N ASP A 59 4.63 5.69 -2.25
CA ASP A 59 3.27 6.18 -2.01
C ASP A 59 2.23 5.49 -2.90
N CYS A 60 2.54 5.35 -4.20
CA CYS A 60 1.68 4.66 -5.15
C CYS A 60 1.47 3.19 -4.76
N VAL A 61 2.54 2.47 -4.46
CA VAL A 61 2.47 1.06 -4.03
C VAL A 61 1.67 0.90 -2.73
N THR A 62 1.91 1.78 -1.75
CA THR A 62 1.21 1.76 -0.46
C THR A 62 -0.28 2.04 -0.61
N SER A 63 -0.66 2.95 -1.52
CA SER A 63 -2.06 3.26 -1.85
C SER A 63 -2.78 2.05 -2.49
N LEU A 64 -2.12 1.36 -3.42
CA LEU A 64 -2.66 0.14 -4.05
C LEU A 64 -2.85 -0.98 -3.03
N LEU A 65 -1.84 -1.23 -2.18
CA LEU A 65 -1.91 -2.23 -1.12
C LEU A 65 -3.01 -1.91 -0.11
N SER A 66 -3.15 -0.64 0.29
CA SER A 66 -4.21 -0.20 1.20
C SER A 66 -5.60 -0.37 0.59
N THR A 67 -5.75 -0.14 -0.71
CA THR A 67 -7.01 -0.36 -1.44
C THR A 67 -7.39 -1.83 -1.46
N CYS A 68 -6.44 -2.74 -1.72
CA CYS A 68 -6.67 -4.19 -1.62
C CYS A 68 -7.17 -4.59 -0.22
N VAL A 69 -6.50 -4.10 0.83
CA VAL A 69 -6.87 -4.41 2.22
C VAL A 69 -8.26 -3.87 2.55
N ALA A 70 -8.59 -2.64 2.13
CA ALA A 70 -9.92 -2.07 2.31
C ALA A 70 -11.00 -2.91 1.60
N CYS A 71 -10.78 -3.32 0.35
CA CYS A 71 -11.70 -4.18 -0.38
C CYS A 71 -11.92 -5.53 0.33
N LEU A 72 -10.88 -6.12 0.91
CA LEU A 72 -10.99 -7.35 1.69
C LEU A 72 -11.82 -7.15 2.97
N VAL A 73 -11.62 -6.04 3.69
CA VAL A 73 -12.41 -5.70 4.90
C VAL A 73 -13.89 -5.52 4.57
N PHE A 74 -14.21 -4.88 3.44
CA PHE A 74 -15.59 -4.69 2.99
C PHE A 74 -16.19 -5.92 2.30
N SER A 75 -15.48 -7.06 2.28
CA SER A 75 -15.93 -8.31 1.61
C SER A 75 -16.31 -8.09 0.14
N VAL A 76 -15.56 -7.23 -0.56
CA VAL A 76 -15.77 -6.92 -1.96
C VAL A 76 -15.31 -8.11 -2.83
N SER A 77 -16.08 -8.44 -3.86
CA SER A 77 -15.71 -9.49 -4.83
C SER A 77 -14.33 -9.23 -5.47
N THR A 78 -13.61 -10.29 -5.81
CA THR A 78 -12.27 -10.23 -6.42
C THR A 78 -12.25 -9.44 -7.74
N ALA A 79 -13.33 -9.51 -8.53
CA ALA A 79 -13.48 -8.73 -9.76
C ALA A 79 -13.57 -7.21 -9.46
N ASN A 80 -14.34 -6.84 -8.44
CA ASN A 80 -14.51 -5.45 -8.03
C ASN A 80 -13.24 -4.91 -7.33
N MET A 81 -12.51 -5.77 -6.61
CA MET A 81 -11.21 -5.44 -6.04
C MET A 81 -10.19 -5.13 -7.14
N ALA A 82 -10.10 -5.95 -8.18
CA ALA A 82 -9.21 -5.70 -9.31
C ALA A 82 -9.53 -4.37 -10.01
N VAL A 83 -10.81 -4.07 -10.23
CA VAL A 83 -11.26 -2.78 -10.79
C VAL A 83 -10.87 -1.61 -9.86
N ALA A 84 -11.10 -1.72 -8.56
CA ALA A 84 -10.75 -0.67 -7.60
C ALA A 84 -9.24 -0.38 -7.59
N VAL A 85 -8.40 -1.41 -7.61
CA VAL A 85 -6.93 -1.29 -7.65
C VAL A 85 -6.48 -0.62 -8.96
N VAL A 86 -7.04 -1.02 -10.09
CA VAL A 86 -6.74 -0.40 -11.40
C VAL A 86 -7.17 1.07 -11.41
N MET A 87 -8.35 1.38 -10.88
CA MET A 87 -8.83 2.77 -10.80
C MET A 87 -7.95 3.64 -9.92
N VAL A 88 -7.55 3.14 -8.74
CA VAL A 88 -6.62 3.86 -7.84
C VAL A 88 -5.26 4.05 -8.51
N GLY A 89 -4.74 3.03 -9.20
CA GLY A 89 -3.49 3.12 -9.96
C GLY A 89 -3.53 4.14 -11.09
N ILE A 90 -4.65 4.21 -11.83
CA ILE A 90 -4.85 5.22 -12.86
C ILE A 90 -4.88 6.61 -12.21
N VAL A 91 -5.62 6.79 -11.13
CA VAL A 91 -5.71 8.08 -10.42
C VAL A 91 -4.34 8.53 -9.91
N THR A 92 -3.56 7.65 -9.27
CA THR A 92 -2.22 8.00 -8.77
C THR A 92 -1.25 8.36 -9.89
N VAL A 93 -1.25 7.60 -11.00
CA VAL A 93 -0.44 7.95 -12.18
C VAL A 93 -0.91 9.26 -12.81
N LEU A 94 -2.22 9.49 -12.91
CA LEU A 94 -2.77 10.73 -13.46
C LEU A 94 -2.42 11.93 -12.58
N SER A 95 -2.53 11.79 -11.26
CA SER A 95 -2.14 12.82 -10.27
C SER A 95 -0.67 13.17 -10.38
N HIS A 96 0.21 12.18 -10.58
CA HIS A 96 1.64 12.43 -10.81
C HIS A 96 1.92 13.06 -12.18
N THR A 97 1.17 12.67 -13.23
CA THR A 97 1.40 13.17 -14.60
C THR A 97 0.80 14.57 -14.82
N LEU A 98 -0.25 14.95 -14.09
CA LEU A 98 -0.91 16.26 -14.19
C LEU A 98 -0.23 17.36 -13.35
N HIS A 99 0.70 17.01 -12.46
CA HIS A 99 1.52 17.94 -11.69
C HIS A 99 2.88 18.25 -12.36
N VAL A 100 2.94 18.10 -13.69
CA VAL A 100 4.02 18.62 -14.55
C VAL A 100 3.57 19.96 -15.14
#